data_AF-A0A9E2UZK1-F1
#
_entry.id   AF-A0A9E2UZK1-F1
#
_cell.length_a   1.000
_cell.length_b   1.000
_cell.length_c   1.000
_cell.angle_alpha   90.00
_cell.angle_beta   90.00
_cell.angle_gamma   90.00
#
_symmetry.space_group_name_H-M   'P 1'
#
loop_
_entity.id
_entity.type
_entity.pdbx_description
1 polymer ?
#
loop_
_entity_poly.entity_id
_entity_poly.type
_entity_poly.pdbx_seq_one_letter_code
_entity_poly.pdbx_strand_id
1 'polypeptide(L)' 'MAWRKRHRLTQKELANLLGVRNLAVYRWECGMRSISPYLHLALEALENRLTKEAEHKEEKDHGDLS' A
#
# COMPACT_ATOMS: atom_id res chain seq x y z
N MET A 1 0.35 7.28 10.27
CA MET A 1 0.35 6.22 9.22
C MET A 1 1.39 5.15 9.51
N ALA A 2 0.99 4.12 10.25
CA ALA A 2 1.81 2.93 10.46
C ALA A 2 1.73 1.97 9.25
N TRP A 3 0.58 1.91 8.57
CA TRP A 3 0.31 0.96 7.48
C TRP A 3 1.40 0.98 6.40
N ARG A 4 1.67 2.14 5.76
CA ARG A 4 2.66 2.21 4.68
C ARG A 4 4.07 1.83 5.14
N LYS A 5 4.42 2.11 6.39
CA LYS A 5 5.74 1.78 6.93
C LYS A 5 5.90 0.28 7.11
N ARG A 6 4.84 -0.44 7.50
CA ARG A 6 4.82 -1.92 7.56
C ARG A 6 5.07 -2.54 6.19
N HIS A 7 4.51 -1.95 5.13
CA HIS A 7 4.74 -2.37 3.74
C HIS A 7 5.98 -1.74 3.09
N ARG A 8 6.82 -1.03 3.86
CA ARG A 8 8.05 -0.36 3.37
C ARG A 8 7.82 0.62 2.21
N LEU A 9 6.63 1.24 2.14
CA LEU A 9 6.26 2.19 1.12
C LEU A 9 6.61 3.63 1.53
N THR A 10 7.15 4.37 0.56
CA THR A 10 7.23 5.83 0.59
C THR A 10 5.84 6.46 0.51
N GLN A 11 5.73 7.76 0.84
CA GLN A 11 4.47 8.49 0.67
C GLN A 11 4.06 8.56 -0.81
N LYS A 12 5.01 8.58 -1.75
CA LYS A 12 4.75 8.63 -3.19
C LYS A 12 4.18 7.31 -3.69
N GLU A 13 4.75 6.19 -3.27
CA GLU A 13 4.24 4.86 -3.65
C GLU A 13 2.84 4.61 -3.09
N LEU A 14 2.59 4.94 -1.81
CA LEU A 14 1.24 4.85 -1.27
C LEU A 14 0.24 5.70 -2.05
N ALA A 15 0.64 6.93 -2.41
CA ALA A 15 -0.23 7.83 -3.17
C ALA A 15 -0.57 7.24 -4.56
N ASN A 16 0.41 6.66 -5.24
CA ASN A 16 0.22 5.99 -6.51
C ASN A 16 -0.74 4.79 -6.38
N LEU A 17 -0.55 3.94 -5.36
CA LEU A 17 -1.42 2.79 -5.10
C LEU A 17 -2.87 3.19 -4.80
N LEU A 18 -3.07 4.30 -4.10
CA LEU A 18 -4.39 4.84 -3.75
C LEU A 18 -5.00 5.72 -4.85
N GLY A 19 -4.27 6.03 -5.93
CA GLY A 19 -4.74 6.94 -6.98
C GLY A 19 -4.94 8.39 -6.49
N VAL A 20 -4.16 8.84 -5.51
CA VAL A 20 -4.24 10.19 -4.94
C VAL A 20 -2.95 10.97 -5.15
N ARG A 21 -2.98 12.29 -4.93
CA ARG A 21 -1.77 13.11 -4.94
C ARG A 21 -0.91 12.81 -3.70
N ASN A 22 0.42 12.84 -3.86
CA ASN A 22 1.37 12.68 -2.75
C ASN A 22 1.09 13.66 -1.58
N LEU A 23 0.69 14.89 -1.89
CA LEU A 23 0.30 15.90 -0.90
C LEU A 23 -0.89 15.47 -0.02
N ALA A 24 -1.80 14.62 -0.52
CA ALA A 24 -2.91 14.09 0.27
C ALA A 24 -2.40 13.17 1.38
N VAL A 25 -1.45 12.28 1.05
CA VAL A 25 -0.80 11.39 2.02
C VAL A 25 -0.04 12.20 3.06
N TYR A 26 0.75 13.20 2.65
CA TYR A 26 1.45 14.09 3.57
C TYR A 26 0.48 14.76 4.57
N ARG A 27 -0.63 15.33 4.08
CA ARG A 27 -1.62 16.01 4.93
C ARG A 27 -2.31 15.07 5.92
N TRP A 28 -2.59 13.82 5.53
CA TRP A 28 -3.11 12.81 6.46
C TRP A 28 -2.09 12.44 7.54
N GLU A 29 -0.81 12.34 7.18
CA GLU A 29 0.26 11.97 8.12
C GLU A 29 0.58 13.06 9.13
N CYS A 30 0.51 14.32 8.71
CA CYS A 30 0.69 15.48 9.58
C CYS A 30 -0.57 15.89 10.34
N GLY A 31 -1.69 15.18 10.18
CA GLY A 31 -2.98 15.53 10.82
C GLY A 31 -3.62 16.82 10.28
N MET A 32 -3.10 17.40 9.20
CA MET A 32 -3.62 18.62 8.58
C MET A 32 -4.97 18.42 7.88
N ARG A 33 -5.32 17.17 7.55
CA ARG A 33 -6.61 16.82 6.97
C ARG A 33 -7.12 15.54 7.60
N SER A 34 -8.42 15.50 7.90
CA SER A 34 -9.08 14.26 8.30
C SER A 34 -8.91 13.19 7.23
N ILE A 35 -8.63 11.99 7.70
CA ILE A 35 -8.57 10.80 6.85
C ILE A 35 -9.99 10.54 6.33
N SER A 36 -10.12 10.23 5.03
CA SER A 36 -11.40 9.80 4.47
C SER A 36 -11.91 8.59 5.25
N PRO A 37 -13.20 8.53 5.63
CA PRO A 37 -13.75 7.40 6.37
C PRO A 37 -13.58 6.09 5.61
N TYR A 38 -13.44 6.12 4.28
CA TYR A 38 -13.23 4.94 3.43
C TYR A 38 -11.75 4.54 3.24
N LEU A 39 -10.79 5.28 3.82
CA LEU A 39 -9.37 4.96 3.60
C LEU A 39 -9.02 3.55 4.09
N HIS A 40 -9.62 3.09 5.18
CA HIS A 40 -9.38 1.75 5.71
C HIS A 40 -9.73 0.64 4.70
N LEU A 41 -10.85 0.76 3.97
CA LEU A 41 -11.25 -0.18 2.92
C LEU A 41 -10.24 -0.22 1.77
N ALA A 42 -9.74 0.95 1.36
CA ALA A 42 -8.74 1.03 0.30
C ALA A 42 -7.41 0.40 0.73
N LEU A 43 -7.00 0.59 1.99
CA LEU A 43 -5.80 -0.04 2.54
C LEU A 43 -5.93 -1.56 2.66
N GLU A 44 -7.09 -2.07 3.10
CA GLU A 44 -7.38 -3.50 3.17
C GLU A 44 -7.35 -4.15 1.77
N ALA A 45 -7.96 -3.50 0.78
CA ALA A 45 -7.92 -3.96 -0.60
C ALA A 45 -6.48 -4.01 -1.15
N LEU A 46 -5.64 -3.04 -0.80
CA LEU A 46 -4.22 -3.05 -1.19
C LEU A 46 -3.44 -4.15 -0.48
N GLU A 47 -3.69 -4.38 0.81
CA GLU A 47 -3.04 -5.43 1.59
C GLU A 47 -3.29 -6.81 0.95
N ASN A 48 -4.54 -7.09 0.59
CA ASN A 48 -4.91 -8.33 -0.12
C ASN A 48 -4.25 -8.48 -1.49
N ARG A 49 -4.05 -7.39 -2.24
CA ARG A 49 -3.36 -7.43 -3.54
C ARG A 49 -1.88 -7.71 -3.39
N LEU A 50 -1.21 -7.02 -2.47
CA LEU A 50 0.22 -7.16 -2.23
C LEU A 50 0.57 -8.57 -1.74
N THR A 51 -0.27 -9.17 -0.89
CA THR A 51 -0.08 -10.55 -0.43
C THR A 51 -0.17 -11.55 -1.59
N LYS A 52 -1.19 -11.44 -2.44
CA LYS A 52 -1.36 -12.32 -3.62
C LYS A 52 -0.21 -12.19 -4.62
N GLU A 53 0.30 -10.97 -4.82
CA GLU A 53 1.45 -10.75 -5.70
C GLU A 53 2.74 -11.34 -5.12
N ALA A 54 2.89 -11.39 -3.79
CA ALA A 54 4.02 -12.05 -3.14
C ALA A 54 3.94 -13.57 -3.29
N GLU A 55 2.77 -14.16 -3.04
CA GLU A 55 2.52 -15.61 -3.22
C GLU A 55 2.84 -16.08 -4.65
N HIS A 56 2.39 -15.32 -5.67
CA HIS A 56 2.68 -15.65 -7.06
C HIS A 56 4.14 -15.48 -7.47
N LYS A 57 4.93 -14.66 -6.75
CA LYS A 57 6.38 -14.54 -7.02
C LYS A 57 7.15 -15.72 -6.43
N GLU A 58 6.78 -16.17 -5.24
CA GLU A 58 7.41 -17.32 -4.58
C GLU A 58 7.17 -18.62 -5.36
N GLU A 59 5.96 -18.80 -5.91
CA GLU A 59 5.62 -19.96 -6.75
C GLU A 59 6.42 -20.00 -8.05
N LYS A 60 6.72 -18.84 -8.65
CA LYS A 60 7.53 -18.75 -9.88
C LYS A 60 9.02 -18.96 -9.64
N ASP A 61 9.55 -18.48 -8.52
CA ASP A 61 10.97 -18.62 -8.17
C ASP A 61 11.32 -20.08 -7.81
N HIS A 62 10.36 -20.84 -7.26
CA HIS A 62 10.55 -22.26 -6.95
C HIS A 62 10.42 -23.19 -8.17
N GLY A 63 9.72 -22.76 -9.23
CA GLY A 63 9.49 -23.54 -10.45
C GLY A 63 10.63 -23.51 -11.48
N ASP A 64 11.60 -22.59 -11.35
CA ASP A 64 12.71 -22.41 -12.28
C ASP A 64 14.00 -23.19 -11.88
N LEU A 65 13.93 -24.00 -10.81
CA LEU A 65 15.02 -24.84 -10.30
C LEU A 65 14.88 -26.34 -10.65
N SER A 66 13.98 -26.72 -11.57
CA SER A 66 13.75 -28.12 -12.00
C SER A 66 14.08 -28.38 -13.47
#